data_AF-A0A1Y4ER08-F1
#
_entry.id   AF-A0A1Y4ER08-F1
#
_cell.length_a   1.000
_cell.length_b   1.000
_cell.length_c   1.000
_cell.angle_alpha   90.00
_cell.angle_beta   90.00
_cell.angle_gamma   90.00
#
_symmetry.space_group_name_H-M   'P 1'
#
loop_
_entity.id
_entity.type
_entity.pdbx_description
1 polymer ?
#
loop_
_entity_poly.entity_id
_entity_poly.type
_entity_poly.pdbx_seq_one_letter_code
_entity_poly.pdbx_strand_id
1 'polypeptide(L)'
;MSQRNQAALFLLTAYDDIWRRMIWKFDACGFDFQSLRLAGIQPELYSVYQAAKAISTGSQNITIADLASPELVTDEAFHLIICALLLAKYGDAILNFEKKKGDAN
;
A
#
# COMPACT_ATOMS: atom_id res chain seq x y z
N MET A 1 -5.99 14.32 5.82
CA MET A 1 -4.96 13.51 5.12
C MET A 1 -5.31 13.40 3.65
N SER A 2 -4.32 13.31 2.76
CA SER A 2 -4.58 13.05 1.34
C SER A 2 -5.09 11.61 1.14
N GLN A 3 -5.88 11.38 0.08
CA GLN A 3 -6.33 10.03 -0.31
C GLN A 3 -5.15 9.08 -0.54
N ARG A 4 -4.03 9.61 -1.05
CA ARG A 4 -2.77 8.88 -1.22
C ARG A 4 -2.17 8.41 0.11
N ASN A 5 -2.17 9.26 1.14
CA ASN A 5 -1.69 8.88 2.46
C ASN A 5 -2.62 7.86 3.13
N GLN A 6 -3.93 7.96 2.91
CA GLN A 6 -4.89 6.96 3.40
C GLN A 6 -4.67 5.59 2.74
N ALA A 7 -4.45 5.56 1.43
CA ALA A 7 -4.12 4.34 0.69
C ALA A 7 -2.79 3.72 1.15
N ALA A 8 -1.76 4.55 1.34
CA ALA A 8 -0.48 4.08 1.88
C ALA A 8 -0.64 3.57 3.33
N LEU A 9 -1.47 4.21 4.15
CA LEU A 9 -1.77 3.75 5.50
C LEU A 9 -2.44 2.38 5.48
N PHE A 10 -3.46 2.18 4.65
CA PHE A 10 -4.13 0.89 4.46
C PHE A 10 -3.12 -0.23 4.18
N LEU A 11 -2.24 0.00 3.21
CA LEU A 11 -1.23 -1.00 2.83
C LEU A 11 -0.23 -1.28 3.95
N LEU A 12 0.24 -0.24 4.65
CA LEU A 12 1.21 -0.39 5.74
C LEU A 12 0.60 -1.10 6.95
N THR A 13 -0.66 -0.83 7.29
CA THR A 13 -1.37 -1.47 8.41
C THR A 13 -1.69 -2.93 8.16
N ALA A 14 -1.68 -3.40 6.91
CA ALA A 14 -1.84 -4.82 6.60
C ALA A 14 -0.60 -5.66 6.99
N TYR A 15 0.55 -5.02 7.21
CA TYR A 15 1.80 -5.68 7.56
C TYR A 15 2.33 -5.19 8.91
N ASP A 16 2.04 -5.95 9.96
CA ASP A 16 2.42 -5.65 11.35
C ASP A 16 3.91 -5.30 11.51
N ASP A 17 4.80 -6.04 10.83
CA ASP A 17 6.24 -5.84 10.93
C ASP A 17 6.72 -4.50 10.38
N ILE A 18 6.08 -4.02 9.30
CA ILE A 18 6.36 -2.70 8.72
C ILE A 18 5.67 -1.63 9.57
N TRP A 19 4.40 -1.84 9.92
CA TRP A 19 3.61 -0.90 10.70
C TRP A 19 4.25 -0.56 12.04
N ARG A 20 4.75 -1.55 12.79
CA ARG A 20 5.44 -1.32 14.08
C ARG A 20 6.66 -0.41 13.95
N ARG A 21 7.34 -0.44 12.81
CA ARG A 21 8.49 0.44 12.53
C ARG A 21 8.05 1.82 12.05
N MET A 22 6.88 1.91 11.42
CA MET A 22 6.36 3.11 10.78
C MET A 22 5.45 3.96 11.67
N ILE A 23 4.84 3.38 12.70
CA ILE A 23 3.86 4.05 13.57
C ILE A 23 4.41 5.33 14.22
N TRP A 24 5.71 5.34 14.55
CA TRP A 24 6.40 6.50 15.13
C TRP A 24 6.87 7.52 14.10
N LYS A 25 6.68 7.24 12.80
CA LYS A 25 7.12 8.03 11.64
C LYS A 25 5.94 8.54 10.80
N PHE A 26 4.76 8.56 11.41
CA PHE A 26 3.52 9.01 10.80
C PHE A 26 2.96 10.20 11.58
N ASP A 27 2.64 11.27 10.86
CA ASP A 27 2.04 12.49 11.42
C ASP A 27 0.89 13.00 10.53
N ALA A 28 0.27 14.12 10.91
CA ALA A 28 -0.83 14.71 10.14
C ALA A 28 -0.44 15.13 8.71
N CYS A 29 0.84 15.33 8.43
CA CYS A 29 1.40 15.70 7.13
C CYS A 29 1.69 14.48 6.25
N GLY A 30 1.88 13.30 6.84
CA GLY A 30 2.03 12.02 6.13
C GLY A 30 3.08 11.12 6.75
N PHE A 31 3.91 10.53 5.90
CA PHE A 31 4.89 9.52 6.29
C PHE A 31 6.32 10.04 6.10
N ASP A 32 7.15 9.87 7.14
CA ASP A 32 8.60 10.08 7.03
C ASP A 32 9.31 8.80 6.58
N PHE A 33 9.39 8.61 5.27
CA PHE A 33 10.10 7.49 4.65
C PHE A 33 11.64 7.64 4.65
N GLN A 34 12.19 8.81 5.00
CA GLN A 34 13.64 9.04 4.95
C GLN A 34 14.37 8.49 6.17
N SER A 35 13.69 8.45 7.31
CA SER A 35 14.31 8.02 8.58
C SER A 35 14.20 6.52 8.86
N LEU A 36 13.66 5.73 7.93
CA LEU A 36 13.37 4.32 8.13
C LEU A 36 14.52 3.42 7.66
N ARG A 37 15.15 2.71 8.60
CA ARG A 37 16.17 1.67 8.29
C ARG A 37 15.47 0.35 7.98
N LEU A 38 15.54 -0.07 6.72
CA LEU A 38 14.98 -1.33 6.21
C LEU A 38 15.97 -2.51 6.29
N ALA A 39 17.04 -2.40 7.07
CA ALA A 39 18.03 -3.48 7.17
C ALA A 39 17.39 -4.75 7.76
N GLY A 40 17.56 -5.89 7.08
CA GLY A 40 17.12 -7.21 7.53
C GLY A 40 15.63 -7.52 7.31
N ILE A 41 14.91 -6.75 6.49
CA ILE A 41 13.52 -7.10 6.13
C ILE A 41 13.49 -8.12 4.99
N GLN A 42 12.43 -8.93 4.97
CA GLN A 42 12.19 -9.85 3.86
C GLN A 42 11.99 -9.06 2.54
N PRO A 43 12.42 -9.62 1.39
CA PRO A 43 12.26 -8.97 0.09
C PRO A 43 10.82 -8.53 -0.19
N GLU A 44 9.84 -9.33 0.22
CA GLU A 44 8.41 -9.00 0.09
C GLU A 44 8.02 -7.72 0.84
N LEU A 45 8.43 -7.60 2.10
CA LEU A 45 8.17 -6.41 2.91
C LEU A 45 8.83 -5.16 2.31
N TYR A 46 9.96 -5.32 1.64
CA TYR A 46 10.61 -4.24 0.90
C TYR A 46 9.77 -3.78 -0.29
N SER A 47 9.22 -4.70 -1.08
CA SER A 47 8.33 -4.41 -2.20
C SER A 47 7.08 -3.65 -1.76
N VAL A 48 6.43 -4.13 -0.69
CA VAL A 48 5.24 -3.50 -0.10
C VAL A 48 5.56 -2.08 0.42
N TYR A 49 6.70 -1.91 1.07
CA TYR A 49 7.14 -0.59 1.54
C TYR A 49 7.37 0.39 0.39
N GLN A 50 8.05 -0.03 -0.68
CA GLN A 50 8.24 0.81 -1.87
C GLN A 50 6.89 1.18 -2.49
N ALA A 51 5.89 0.29 -2.42
CA ALA A 51 4.55 0.54 -2.96
C ALA A 51 3.82 1.60 -2.14
N ALA A 52 3.83 1.46 -0.82
CA ALA A 52 3.25 2.45 0.07
C ALA A 52 3.92 3.82 -0.10
N LYS A 53 5.25 3.85 -0.26
CA LYS A 53 6.01 5.06 -0.53
C LYS A 53 5.60 5.70 -1.86
N ALA A 54 5.61 4.93 -2.95
CA ALA A 54 5.23 5.40 -4.28
C ALA A 54 3.81 5.96 -4.33
N ILE A 55 2.86 5.27 -3.67
CA ILE A 55 1.46 5.71 -3.56
C ILE A 55 1.37 7.04 -2.79
N SER A 56 2.03 7.13 -1.64
CA SER A 56 2.03 8.32 -0.78
C SER A 56 2.64 9.54 -1.46
N THR A 57 3.82 9.39 -2.07
CA THR A 57 4.54 10.48 -2.74
C THR A 57 4.04 10.78 -4.15
N GLY A 58 3.15 9.93 -4.70
CA GLY A 58 2.73 10.00 -6.11
C GLY A 58 3.87 9.72 -7.10
N SER A 59 4.93 9.05 -6.66
CA SER A 59 6.10 8.74 -7.48
C SER A 59 5.88 7.44 -8.26
N GLN A 60 6.35 7.37 -9.52
CA GLN A 60 6.27 6.16 -10.36
C GLN A 60 7.35 5.12 -10.03
N ASN A 61 7.76 5.02 -8.75
CA ASN A 61 8.90 4.20 -8.35
C ASN A 61 8.60 2.69 -8.33
N ILE A 62 7.37 2.28 -8.64
CA ILE A 62 6.99 0.88 -8.81
C ILE A 62 6.62 0.64 -10.27
N THR A 63 7.34 -0.31 -10.88
CA THR A 63 6.99 -0.82 -12.20
C THR A 63 6.06 -2.02 -12.07
N ILE A 64 5.30 -2.29 -13.13
CA ILE A 64 4.45 -3.50 -13.20
C ILE A 64 5.31 -4.77 -13.08
N ALA A 65 6.57 -4.72 -13.54
CA ALA A 65 7.51 -5.83 -13.42
C ALA A 65 7.87 -6.14 -11.95
N ASP A 66 8.01 -5.11 -11.11
CA ASP A 66 8.28 -5.29 -9.67
C ASP A 66 7.09 -5.96 -8.96
N LEU A 67 5.86 -5.67 -9.41
CA LEU A 67 4.63 -6.27 -8.89
C LEU A 67 4.34 -7.66 -9.46
N ALA A 68 4.84 -7.97 -10.65
CA ALA A 68 4.60 -9.23 -11.35
C ALA A 68 5.64 -10.31 -11.00
N SER A 69 6.58 -10.03 -10.10
CA SER A 69 7.56 -11.00 -9.64
C SER A 69 7.03 -11.79 -8.44
N PRO A 70 6.62 -13.06 -8.60
CA PRO A 70 6.13 -13.88 -7.50
C PRO A 70 7.21 -14.19 -6.45
N GLU A 71 8.49 -14.00 -6.80
CA GLU A 71 9.61 -14.08 -5.85
C GLU A 71 9.69 -12.86 -4.91
N LEU A 72 9.08 -11.75 -5.30
CA LEU A 72 9.13 -10.47 -4.59
C LEU A 72 7.77 -10.04 -4.02
N VAL A 73 6.66 -10.55 -4.54
CA VAL A 73 5.31 -10.14 -4.17
C VAL A 73 4.43 -11.40 -4.18
N THR A 74 3.92 -11.78 -3.00
CA THR A 74 2.92 -12.84 -2.89
C THR A 74 1.59 -12.40 -3.51
N ASP A 75 0.71 -13.36 -3.82
CA ASP A 75 -0.63 -13.05 -4.33
C ASP A 75 -1.42 -12.11 -3.38
N GLU A 76 -1.21 -12.27 -2.07
CA GLU A 76 -1.81 -11.42 -1.04
C GLU A 76 -1.24 -10.00 -1.08
N ALA A 77 0.09 -9.86 -1.15
CA ALA A 77 0.75 -8.56 -1.29
C ALA A 77 0.31 -7.83 -2.57
N PHE A 78 0.21 -8.57 -3.69
CA PHE A 78 -0.27 -8.02 -4.95
C PHE A 78 -1.69 -7.49 -4.81
N HIS A 79 -2.60 -8.28 -4.23
CA HIS A 79 -3.99 -7.87 -4.00
C HIS A 79 -4.07 -6.58 -3.17
N LEU A 80 -3.33 -6.52 -2.05
CA LEU A 80 -3.31 -5.35 -1.16
C LEU A 80 -2.76 -4.10 -1.86
N ILE A 81 -1.71 -4.25 -2.68
CA ILE A 81 -1.14 -3.14 -3.46
C ILE A 81 -2.15 -2.62 -4.49
N ILE A 82 -2.87 -3.51 -5.18
CA ILE A 82 -3.94 -3.12 -6.12
C ILE A 82 -5.07 -2.39 -5.38
N CYS A 83 -5.52 -2.90 -4.23
CA CYS A 83 -6.52 -2.22 -3.39
C CYS A 83 -6.05 -0.82 -2.96
N ALA A 84 -4.79 -0.67 -2.57
CA ALA A 84 -4.21 0.62 -2.20
C ALA A 84 -4.14 1.58 -3.40
N LEU A 85 -3.75 1.12 -4.59
CA LEU A 85 -3.74 1.94 -5.81
C LEU A 85 -5.15 2.42 -6.20
N LEU A 86 -6.13 1.54 -6.05
CA LEU A 86 -7.53 1.84 -6.27
C LEU A 86 -8.02 2.91 -5.26
N LEU A 87 -7.76 2.74 -3.97
CA LEU A 87 -8.05 3.74 -2.94
C LEU A 87 -7.37 5.08 -3.22
N ALA A 88 -6.12 5.06 -3.68
CA ALA A 88 -5.38 6.29 -4.00
C ALA A 88 -5.96 7.05 -5.20
N LYS A 89 -6.58 6.33 -6.15
CA LYS A 89 -7.13 6.90 -7.39
C LYS A 89 -8.58 7.36 -7.25
N TYR A 90 -9.39 6.63 -6.50
CA TYR A 90 -10.85 6.85 -6.43
C TYR A 90 -11.33 7.21 -5.02
N GLY A 91 -10.45 7.15 -4.00
CA GLY A 91 -10.80 7.42 -2.61
C GLY A 91 -11.81 6.44 -2.04
N ASP A 92 -12.56 6.88 -1.04
CA ASP A 92 -13.56 6.09 -0.32
C ASP A 92 -14.73 5.62 -1.22
N ALA A 93 -14.87 6.17 -2.42
CA ALA A 93 -15.86 5.70 -3.40
C ALA A 93 -15.66 4.23 -3.75
N ILE A 94 -14.44 3.69 -3.60
CA ILE A 94 -14.18 2.28 -3.83
C ILE A 94 -14.63 1.37 -2.70
N LEU A 95 -14.61 1.85 -1.47
CA LEU A 95 -15.16 1.13 -0.33
C LEU A 95 -16.69 0.96 -0.47
N ASN A 96 -17.33 1.83 -1.25
CA ASN A 96 -18.76 1.77 -1.58
C ASN A 96 -19.08 0.88 -2.79
N PHE A 97 -18.10 0.24 -3.45
CA PHE A 97 -18.37 -0.90 -4.35
C PHE A 97 -18.71 -2.14 -3.51
N GLU A 98 -19.76 -2.03 -2.69
CA GLU A 98 -20.45 -3.23 -2.25
C GLU A 98 -20.92 -3.96 -3.50
N LYS A 99 -20.62 -5.26 -3.55
CA LYS A 99 -21.19 -6.22 -4.49
C LYS A 99 -22.65 -5.83 -4.72
N LYS A 100 -22.98 -5.30 -5.91
CA LYS A 100 -24.32 -5.49 -6.45
C LYS A 100 -24.45 -7.00 -6.55
N LYS A 101 -25.00 -7.60 -5.49
CA LYS A 101 -25.48 -8.96 -5.47
C LYS A 101 -26.37 -9.01 -6.70
N GLY A 102 -25.95 -9.79 -7.70
CA GLY A 102 -26.68 -9.86 -8.96
C GLY A 102 -28.13 -10.19 -8.62
N ASP A 103 -29.03 -9.27 -8.94
CA ASP A 103 -30.43 -9.58 -9.11
C ASP A 103 -30.52 -10.45 -10.37
N ALA A 104 -30.13 -11.72 -10.21
CA ALA A 104 -30.54 -12.77 -11.11
C ALA A 104 -31.95 -13.17 -10.69
N ASN A 105 -32.92 -12.47 -11.27
CA ASN A 105 -34.31 -12.91 -11.35
C ASN A 105 -34.64 -13.23 -12.80
#